data_AF-A0A8T7K8L9-F1
#
_entry.id   AF-A0A8T7K8L9-F1
#
_cell.length_a   1.000
_cell.length_b   1.000
_cell.length_c   1.000
_cell.angle_alpha   90.00
_cell.angle_beta   90.00
_cell.angle_gamma   90.00
#
_symmetry.space_group_name_H-M   'P 1'
#
loop_
_entity.id
_entity.type
_entity.pdbx_description
1 polymer ?
#
loop_
_entity_poly.entity_id
_entity_poly.type
_entity_poly.pdbx_seq_one_letter_code
_entity_poly.pdbx_strand_id
1 'polypeptide(L)'
;MAHYQIMFWKEFPAQIKAYDATATVKVMLPERFSQAIDAAAMVAGSTESSAYLDGWDWGPEQERAGSPQMVAEAVAAELEQAYPPDKLAQMIRQHKP
;
A
#
# COMPACT_ATOMS: atom_id res chain seq x y z
N MET A 1 -15.10 -12.41 -11.67
CA MET A 1 -14.24 -12.27 -10.47
C MET A 1 -13.08 -11.38 -10.86
N ALA A 2 -12.50 -10.66 -9.93
CA ALA A 2 -11.37 -9.78 -10.19
C ALA A 2 -10.18 -10.18 -9.32
N HIS A 3 -8.98 -10.07 -9.88
CA HIS A 3 -7.72 -10.22 -9.19
C HIS A 3 -7.31 -8.86 -8.63
N TYR A 4 -6.62 -8.83 -7.49
CA TYR A 4 -6.02 -7.62 -6.96
C TYR A 4 -4.69 -7.89 -6.29
N GLN A 5 -3.85 -6.86 -6.27
CA GLN A 5 -2.59 -6.79 -5.57
C GLN A 5 -2.51 -5.46 -4.84
N ILE A 6 -1.81 -5.46 -3.71
CA ILE A 6 -1.52 -4.26 -2.94
C ILE A 6 -0.02 -3.97 -3.12
N MET A 7 0.30 -2.75 -3.54
CA MET A 7 1.65 -2.24 -3.54
C MET A 7 2.04 -1.85 -2.12
N PHE A 8 3.17 -2.35 -1.67
CA PHE A 8 3.77 -1.97 -0.42
C PHE A 8 5.09 -1.24 -0.68
N TRP A 9 5.37 -0.22 0.11
CA TRP A 9 6.72 0.22 0.35
C TRP A 9 7.19 -0.42 1.65
N LYS A 10 8.02 -1.45 1.53
CA LYS A 10 8.43 -2.36 2.60
C LYS A 10 7.20 -2.96 3.31
N GLU A 11 6.77 -2.38 4.42
CA GLU A 11 5.62 -2.84 5.20
C GLU A 11 4.39 -1.92 5.07
N PHE A 12 4.53 -0.76 4.42
CA PHE A 12 3.51 0.28 4.34
C PHE A 12 2.71 0.15 3.04
N PRO A 13 1.39 -0.07 3.09
CA PRO A 13 0.59 -0.14 1.88
C PRO A 13 0.45 1.26 1.25
N ALA A 14 0.47 1.32 -0.08
CA ALA A 14 0.42 2.59 -0.83
C ALA A 14 -0.70 2.62 -1.88
N GLN A 15 -0.89 1.52 -2.59
CA GLN A 15 -1.78 1.47 -3.75
C GLN A 15 -2.39 0.08 -3.91
N ILE A 16 -3.61 0.02 -4.43
CA ILE A 16 -4.29 -1.21 -4.83
C ILE A 16 -4.38 -1.23 -6.35
N LYS A 17 -4.03 -2.36 -6.96
CA LYS A 17 -4.25 -2.64 -8.37
C LYS A 17 -5.20 -3.82 -8.46
N ALA A 18 -6.38 -3.62 -9.02
CA ALA A 18 -7.33 -4.68 -9.30
C ALA A 18 -7.55 -4.80 -10.81
N TYR A 19 -7.79 -6.01 -11.31
CA TYR A 19 -7.99 -6.26 -12.73
C TYR A 19 -8.80 -7.52 -12.98
N ASP A 20 -9.42 -7.56 -14.14
CA ASP A 20 -10.03 -8.75 -14.72
C ASP A 20 -9.66 -8.84 -16.21
N ALA A 21 -10.32 -9.73 -16.96
CA ALA A 21 -10.06 -9.92 -18.38
C ALA A 21 -10.37 -8.69 -19.25
N THR A 22 -11.10 -7.70 -18.72
CA THR A 22 -11.66 -6.56 -19.48
C THR A 22 -11.14 -5.21 -19.03
N ALA A 23 -10.78 -5.06 -17.75
CA ALA A 23 -10.38 -3.79 -17.16
C ALA A 23 -9.29 -3.95 -16.11
N THR A 24 -8.50 -2.88 -15.93
CA THR A 24 -7.55 -2.73 -14.82
C THR A 24 -7.82 -1.39 -14.14
N VAL A 25 -7.99 -1.43 -12.83
CA VAL A 25 -8.27 -0.29 -11.96
C VAL A 25 -7.14 -0.17 -10.94
N LYS A 26 -6.73 1.06 -10.69
CA LYS A 26 -5.71 1.39 -9.70
C LYS A 26 -6.28 2.43 -8.74
N VAL A 27 -6.28 2.12 -7.45
CA VAL A 27 -6.76 3.00 -6.39
C VAL A 27 -5.58 3.34 -5.49
N MET A 28 -5.29 4.63 -5.35
CA MET A 28 -4.30 5.13 -4.40
C MET A 28 -4.93 5.19 -3.01
N LEU A 29 -4.17 4.83 -1.97
CA LEU A 29 -4.61 5.03 -0.60
C LEU A 29 -4.60 6.51 -0.21
N PRO A 30 -5.34 6.90 0.84
CA PRO A 30 -5.35 8.27 1.34
C PRO A 30 -3.94 8.80 1.67
N GLU A 31 -3.77 10.12 1.57
CA GLU A 31 -2.47 10.80 1.67
C GLU A 31 -1.64 10.40 2.91
N ARG A 32 -2.29 10.11 4.04
CA ARG A 32 -1.63 9.67 5.29
C ARG A 32 -0.72 8.46 5.11
N PHE A 33 -1.01 7.57 4.16
CA PHE A 33 -0.17 6.41 3.87
C PHE A 33 1.13 6.84 3.18
N SER A 34 1.04 7.76 2.21
CA SER A 34 2.22 8.36 1.58
C SER A 34 3.06 9.11 2.61
N GLN A 35 2.43 9.92 3.46
CA GLN A 35 3.13 10.63 4.53
C GLN A 35 3.82 9.67 5.51
N ALA A 36 3.22 8.51 5.80
CA ALA A 36 3.83 7.50 6.64
C ALA A 36 5.06 6.85 5.99
N ILE A 37 4.98 6.57 4.68
CA ILE A 37 6.10 6.05 3.88
C ILE A 37 7.26 7.06 3.88
N ASP A 38 6.96 8.32 3.59
CA ASP A 38 7.96 9.40 3.58
C ASP A 38 8.63 9.56 4.95
N ALA A 39 7.84 9.54 6.03
CA ALA A 39 8.35 9.61 7.39
C ALA A 39 9.20 8.38 7.74
N ALA A 40 8.79 7.17 7.36
CA ALA A 40 9.56 5.95 7.58
C ALA A 40 10.89 5.96 6.81
N ALA A 41 10.89 6.42 5.56
CA ALA A 41 12.10 6.59 4.76
C ALA A 41 13.08 7.59 5.37
N MET A 42 12.56 8.71 5.87
CA MET A 42 13.34 9.73 6.60
C MET A 42 13.94 9.16 7.89
N VAL A 43 13.18 8.39 8.67
CA VAL A 43 13.62 7.77 9.94
C VAL A 43 14.67 6.69 9.71
N ALA A 44 14.53 5.90 8.64
CA ALA A 44 15.49 4.86 8.29
C ALA A 44 16.84 5.41 7.79
N GLY A 45 17.01 6.73 7.69
CA GLY A 45 18.19 7.33 7.06
C GLY A 45 18.35 6.88 5.60
N SER A 46 17.29 6.33 5.00
CA SER A 46 17.22 5.90 3.60
C SER A 46 17.08 7.11 2.66
N THR A 47 17.78 8.21 2.99
CA THR A 47 17.99 9.36 2.11
C THR A 47 18.94 9.01 0.95
N GLU A 48 19.62 7.86 1.03
CA GLU A 48 20.21 7.24 -0.15
C GLU A 48 19.07 6.70 -1.01
N SER A 49 18.74 7.43 -2.07
CA SER A 49 17.57 7.25 -2.94
C SER A 49 17.35 5.80 -3.44
N SER A 50 18.39 4.96 -3.43
CA SER A 50 18.31 3.54 -3.75
C SER A 50 17.41 2.76 -2.79
N ALA A 51 17.60 2.89 -1.47
CA ALA A 51 16.82 2.14 -0.48
C ALA A 51 15.32 2.50 -0.47
N TYR A 52 14.99 3.72 -0.89
CA TYR A 52 13.61 4.13 -1.10
C TYR A 52 13.00 3.50 -2.36
N LEU A 53 13.74 3.48 -3.47
CA LEU A 53 13.24 2.91 -4.73
C LEU A 53 13.19 1.37 -4.69
N ASP A 54 14.12 0.74 -3.98
CA ASP A 54 14.19 -0.72 -3.82
C ASP A 54 13.16 -1.26 -2.82
N GLY A 55 12.52 -0.37 -2.04
CA GLY A 55 11.53 -0.76 -1.05
C GLY A 55 10.15 -1.12 -1.62
N TRP A 56 9.91 -0.87 -2.91
CA TRP A 56 8.60 -1.08 -3.54
C TRP A 56 8.42 -2.53 -3.99
N ASP A 57 7.38 -3.19 -3.48
CA ASP A 57 7.03 -4.54 -3.89
C ASP A 57 5.51 -4.75 -4.01
N TRP A 58 5.10 -5.58 -4.96
CA TRP A 58 3.70 -5.99 -5.08
C TRP A 58 3.45 -7.20 -4.19
N GLY A 59 2.52 -7.05 -3.25
CA GLY A 59 2.04 -8.15 -2.44
C GLY A 59 1.39 -9.27 -3.27
N PRO A 60 1.05 -10.39 -2.60
CA PRO A 60 0.49 -11.56 -3.25
C PRO A 60 -0.81 -11.20 -3.99
N GLU A 61 -0.97 -11.78 -5.18
CA GLU A 61 -2.22 -11.70 -5.92
C GLU A 61 -3.32 -12.45 -5.18
N GLN A 62 -4.47 -11.79 -5.05
CA GLN A 62 -5.66 -12.33 -4.42
C GLN A 62 -6.85 -12.16 -5.34
N GLU A 63 -7.80 -13.09 -5.27
CA GLU A 63 -9.03 -13.03 -6.07
C GLU A 63 -10.21 -12.69 -5.17
N ARG A 64 -11.11 -11.82 -5.66
CA ARG A 64 -12.33 -11.46 -4.94
C ARG A 64 -13.50 -11.32 -5.93
N ALA A 65 -14.70 -11.67 -5.45
CA ALA A 65 -15.92 -11.48 -6.21
C ALA A 65 -16.26 -9.98 -6.35
N GLY A 66 -16.67 -9.56 -7.54
CA GLY A 66 -16.98 -8.17 -7.87
C GLY A 66 -16.27 -7.70 -9.15
N SER A 67 -16.48 -6.43 -9.49
CA SER A 67 -15.72 -5.74 -10.54
C SER A 67 -14.37 -5.26 -9.97
N PRO A 68 -13.35 -5.01 -10.83
CA PRO A 68 -12.06 -4.47 -10.38
C PRO A 68 -12.21 -3.21 -9.53
N GLN A 69 -13.13 -2.32 -9.90
CA GLN A 69 -13.38 -1.09 -9.14
C GLN A 69 -13.96 -1.37 -7.76
N MET A 70 -15.01 -2.19 -7.66
CA MET A 70 -15.61 -2.55 -6.36
C MET A 70 -14.59 -3.25 -5.44
N VAL A 71 -13.78 -4.15 -6.00
CA VAL A 71 -12.74 -4.85 -5.24
C VAL A 71 -11.68 -3.87 -4.75
N ALA A 72 -11.19 -2.99 -5.62
CA ALA A 72 -10.15 -2.02 -5.24
C ALA A 72 -10.64 -1.04 -4.16
N GLU A 73 -11.86 -0.52 -4.26
CA GLU A 73 -12.46 0.38 -3.26
C GLU A 73 -12.71 -0.33 -1.92
N ALA A 74 -13.22 -1.56 -1.95
CA ALA A 74 -13.43 -2.36 -0.73
C ALA A 74 -12.10 -2.66 -0.01
N VAL A 75 -11.07 -3.07 -0.75
CA VAL A 75 -9.74 -3.33 -0.19
C VAL A 75 -9.10 -2.05 0.34
N ALA A 76 -9.26 -0.91 -0.36
CA ALA A 76 -8.79 0.37 0.13
C ALA A 76 -9.44 0.74 1.47
N ALA A 77 -10.75 0.56 1.62
CA ALA A 77 -11.46 0.81 2.88
C ALA A 77 -11.03 -0.15 4.01
N GLU A 78 -10.78 -1.42 3.69
CA GLU A 78 -10.24 -2.40 4.64
C GLU A 78 -8.84 -2.01 5.13
N LEU A 79 -7.95 -1.59 4.22
CA LEU A 79 -6.62 -1.10 4.57
C LEU A 79 -6.70 0.19 5.39
N GLU A 80 -7.60 1.10 5.06
CA GLU A 80 -7.86 2.30 5.83
C GLU A 80 -8.22 2.01 7.29
N GLN A 81 -9.04 0.99 7.53
CA GLN A 81 -9.42 0.55 8.88
C GLN A 81 -8.32 -0.28 9.57
N ALA A 82 -7.60 -1.11 8.83
CA ALA A 82 -6.55 -1.98 9.35
C ALA A 82 -5.26 -1.21 9.69
N TYR A 83 -5.08 -0.01 9.13
CA TYR A 83 -3.94 0.87 9.34
C TYR A 83 -4.41 2.26 9.81
N PRO A 84 -4.91 2.37 11.06
CA PRO A 84 -5.24 3.66 11.64
C PRO A 84 -3.96 4.50 11.86
N PRO A 85 -4.09 5.83 12.02
CA PRO A 85 -2.95 6.73 12.20
C PRO A 85 -1.97 6.29 13.29
N ASP A 86 -2.46 5.79 14.43
CA ASP A 86 -1.63 5.34 15.54
C ASP A 86 -0.76 4.13 15.15
N LYS A 87 -1.29 3.22 14.35
CA LYS A 87 -0.55 2.04 13.87
C LYS A 87 0.51 2.45 12.86
N LEU A 88 0.20 3.35 11.93
CA LEU A 88 1.18 3.90 10.98
C LEU A 88 2.31 4.61 11.74
N ALA A 89 1.99 5.43 12.75
CA ALA A 89 2.97 6.08 13.61
C ALA A 89 3.86 5.07 14.36
N GLN A 90 3.28 3.96 14.84
CA GLN A 90 4.04 2.89 15.47
C GLN A 90 4.97 2.18 14.48
N MET A 91 4.49 1.85 13.28
CA MET A 91 5.31 1.23 12.23
C MET A 91 6.50 2.12 11.87
N ILE A 92 6.30 3.43 11.70
CA ILE A 92 7.39 4.39 11.42
C ILE A 92 8.46 4.33 12.51
N ARG A 93 8.07 4.28 13.79
CA ARG A 93 9.02 4.21 14.92
C ARG A 93 9.78 2.89 14.97
N GLN A 94 9.14 1.80 14.54
CA GLN A 94 9.73 0.46 14.49
C GLN A 94 10.63 0.27 13.27
N HIS A 95 10.41 1.08 12.22
CA HIS A 95 11.22 1.13 11.01
C HIS A 95 12.59 1.79 11.28
N LYS A 96 13.43 1.12 12.06
CA LYS A 96 14.82 1.49 12.30
C LYS A 96 15.75 0.80 11.28
N PRO A 97 16.87 1.45 10.91
CA PRO A 97 17.87 0.88 10.02
C PRO A 97 18.57 -0.34 10.61
#